data_AF-A0AAV8HE37-F1
#
_entry.id   AF-A0AAV8HE37-F1
#
_cell.length_a   1.000
_cell.length_b   1.000
_cell.length_c   1.000
_cell.angle_alpha   90.00
_cell.angle_beta   90.00
_cell.angle_gamma   90.00
#
_symmetry.space_group_name_H-M   'P 1'
#
loop_
_entity.id
_entity.type
_entity.pdbx_description
1 polymer ?
#
loop_
_entity_poly.entity_id
_entity_poly.type
_entity_poly.pdbx_seq_one_letter_code
_entity_poly.pdbx_strand_id
1 'polypeptide(L)'
;MEMETTLSEEDEEEEYDEEEEYEEEDEYDEEEVFITPQSNIVSMYSSRTEKDLREICSEILELKYAILSQRDNTRSCYQAFKRFSQEAKVVNEVVVELKNNYSAHKSIVQDLSSGVTSELDALEGLYGKEIADLQNSELEHLLNLDNDSPQVVFLQNLDMLLGERKTEEALSMLLDSVEIIESNSLEISKRKDMLVGQLVATSNQPCIKYSDLKKALEGLIKLGREASAQELFLKVFASRLQRKIDSFLPSCMIFPNTYTATLSKLFFSTIMEAANEFDLLFGEIEPHASLLVEWAESEMEQFAHLVRENAPSLETTSALCSACICIQASLNYCIILESKGLKLSDLVLFLLSQHVEEVIDKNFRRARKMVLDLSSQYETLDQSWLVGLHFSADALTNISLRNNVKKFMSLIKDILDQLTPMVVLHFRPIIMRKTHQLFDKYVEIMAKAIPTFCEDGTFIYPKEQTYFKTETEILQLALLNSISAITDEFLLGHVLRCLGTAEAK
;
A
#
# COMPACT_ATOMS: atom_id res chain seq x y z
N MET A 1 37.95 -8.18 -33.05
CA MET A 1 36.59 -7.70 -33.34
C MET A 1 36.35 -6.56 -32.38
N GLU A 2 36.88 -5.41 -32.79
CA GLU A 2 36.97 -4.20 -31.99
C GLU A 2 35.64 -3.44 -31.98
N MET A 3 35.39 -2.74 -30.87
CA MET A 3 34.96 -1.34 -30.94
C MET A 3 35.27 -0.66 -29.61
N GLU A 4 36.44 -0.03 -29.53
CA GLU A 4 36.66 1.06 -28.59
C GLU A 4 35.95 2.31 -29.12
N THR A 5 35.45 3.16 -28.23
CA THR A 5 35.01 4.51 -28.57
C THR A 5 35.21 5.41 -27.35
N THR A 6 36.42 5.92 -27.23
CA THR A 6 36.73 7.05 -26.34
C THR A 6 36.18 8.34 -26.94
N LEU A 7 35.56 9.16 -26.12
CA LEU A 7 35.28 10.57 -26.43
C LEU A 7 35.88 11.42 -25.31
N SER A 8 36.60 12.46 -25.70
CA SER A 8 37.43 13.30 -24.84
C SER A 8 36.71 14.55 -24.35
N GLU A 9 37.29 15.17 -23.33
CA GLU A 9 37.05 16.56 -22.94
C GLU A 9 37.57 17.50 -24.04
N GLU A 10 36.93 18.65 -24.22
CA GLU A 10 37.55 19.91 -24.64
C GLU A 10 36.59 21.06 -24.28
N ASP A 11 37.11 22.10 -23.63
CA ASP A 11 36.41 23.34 -23.28
C ASP A 11 36.53 24.35 -24.44
N GLU A 12 35.57 25.28 -24.56
CA GLU A 12 35.87 26.65 -25.02
C GLU A 12 34.73 27.62 -24.63
N GLU A 13 35.11 28.79 -24.11
CA GLU A 13 34.23 29.96 -23.93
C GLU A 13 34.35 30.84 -25.18
N GLU A 14 33.27 31.50 -25.63
CA GLU A 14 33.41 32.77 -26.34
C GLU A 14 32.19 33.68 -26.14
N GLU A 15 32.45 34.98 -26.08
CA GLU A 15 31.54 36.08 -25.74
C GLU A 15 31.66 37.15 -26.83
N TYR A 16 30.55 37.51 -27.50
CA TYR A 16 30.52 38.65 -28.41
C TYR A 16 29.17 39.39 -28.32
N ASP A 17 29.24 40.67 -27.96
CA ASP A 17 28.24 41.69 -28.28
C ASP A 17 28.39 42.11 -29.75
N GLU A 18 27.30 42.51 -30.41
CA GLU A 18 27.38 43.41 -31.58
C GLU A 18 26.08 44.24 -31.69
N GLU A 19 26.22 45.56 -31.58
CA GLU A 19 25.18 46.57 -31.86
C GLU A 19 25.37 47.11 -33.29
N GLU A 20 24.30 47.33 -34.07
CA GLU A 20 24.26 48.34 -35.14
C GLU A 20 22.86 48.95 -35.29
N GLU A 21 22.77 50.16 -35.88
CA GLU A 21 21.64 51.09 -35.81
C GLU A 21 21.12 51.49 -37.23
N TYR A 22 20.93 52.79 -37.51
CA TYR A 22 20.47 53.43 -38.79
C TYR A 22 18.93 53.32 -39.07
N GLU A 23 18.13 54.39 -38.91
CA GLU A 23 17.89 55.60 -39.77
C GLU A 23 17.00 55.30 -41.01
N GLU A 24 15.82 55.92 -41.25
CA GLU A 24 15.40 57.33 -41.53
C GLU A 24 15.71 57.85 -42.96
N GLU A 25 14.89 58.68 -43.66
CA GLU A 25 13.46 59.08 -43.47
C GLU A 25 12.48 58.23 -44.35
N ASP A 26 11.79 58.60 -45.44
CA ASP A 26 11.55 59.86 -46.21
C ASP A 26 10.27 59.72 -47.13
N GLU A 27 9.80 60.84 -47.70
CA GLU A 27 8.85 61.07 -48.83
C GLU A 27 7.31 60.89 -48.65
N TYR A 28 6.54 61.84 -49.22
CA TYR A 28 5.10 62.10 -49.03
C TYR A 28 4.31 61.99 -50.35
N ASP A 29 2.98 61.82 -50.26
CA ASP A 29 2.03 62.37 -51.25
C ASP A 29 0.66 62.66 -50.58
N GLU A 30 -0.04 63.72 -51.01
CA GLU A 30 -1.29 64.22 -50.41
C GLU A 30 -2.54 64.03 -51.31
N GLU A 31 -3.74 64.17 -50.72
CA GLU A 31 -5.08 64.19 -51.35
C GLU A 31 -5.57 62.84 -51.96
N GLU A 32 -6.84 62.40 -51.85
CA GLU A 32 -8.11 63.11 -51.61
C GLU A 32 -8.91 62.61 -50.37
N VAL A 33 -9.68 63.51 -49.76
CA VAL A 33 -10.55 63.21 -48.61
C VAL A 33 -11.98 62.80 -49.05
N PHE A 34 -12.23 61.49 -49.17
CA PHE A 34 -13.60 60.97 -49.20
C PHE A 34 -14.13 60.66 -47.79
N ILE A 35 -14.92 61.59 -47.25
CA ILE A 35 -15.57 61.44 -45.94
C ILE A 35 -16.63 60.33 -45.98
N THR A 36 -16.25 59.12 -45.58
CA THR A 36 -17.18 58.07 -45.14
C THR A 36 -17.21 58.02 -43.61
N PRO A 37 -18.34 57.64 -42.96
CA PRO A 37 -18.46 57.79 -41.51
C PRO A 37 -17.58 56.81 -40.74
N GLN A 38 -16.49 57.32 -40.13
CA GLN A 38 -15.54 56.53 -39.35
C GLN A 38 -16.19 55.72 -38.20
N SER A 39 -17.37 56.12 -37.72
CA SER A 39 -18.11 55.40 -36.67
C SER A 39 -18.46 53.94 -37.01
N ASN A 40 -18.64 53.59 -38.28
CA ASN A 40 -18.90 52.20 -38.71
C ASN A 40 -17.61 51.38 -38.86
N ILE A 41 -16.51 52.01 -39.27
CA ILE A 41 -15.22 51.33 -39.43
C ILE A 41 -14.60 51.10 -38.04
N VAL A 42 -14.54 52.13 -37.20
CA VAL A 42 -13.99 52.03 -35.85
C VAL A 42 -14.76 51.01 -35.01
N SER A 43 -16.10 50.92 -35.11
CA SER A 43 -16.86 49.92 -34.34
C SER A 43 -16.69 48.48 -34.84
N MET A 44 -16.63 48.24 -36.16
CA MET A 44 -16.34 46.90 -36.68
C MET A 44 -14.91 46.45 -36.35
N TYR A 45 -13.91 47.29 -36.58
CA TYR A 45 -12.52 46.94 -36.31
C TYR A 45 -12.21 46.91 -34.80
N SER A 46 -12.80 47.79 -33.98
CA SER A 46 -12.67 47.65 -32.52
C SER A 46 -13.31 46.37 -32.04
N SER A 47 -14.55 46.03 -32.44
CA SER A 47 -15.20 44.80 -31.98
C SER A 47 -14.45 43.52 -32.35
N ARG A 48 -13.73 43.52 -33.48
CA ARG A 48 -12.91 42.38 -33.91
C ARG A 48 -11.55 42.36 -33.22
N THR A 49 -10.77 43.43 -33.29
CA THR A 49 -9.46 43.49 -32.62
C THR A 49 -9.59 43.39 -31.10
N GLU A 50 -10.67 43.89 -30.49
CA GLU A 50 -10.99 43.70 -29.07
C GLU A 50 -11.38 42.25 -28.77
N LYS A 51 -12.14 41.57 -29.64
CA LYS A 51 -12.40 40.13 -29.49
C LYS A 51 -11.09 39.35 -29.60
N ASP A 52 -10.29 39.60 -30.63
CA ASP A 52 -9.04 38.89 -30.88
C ASP A 52 -8.04 39.13 -29.73
N LEU A 53 -7.93 40.36 -29.21
CA LEU A 53 -7.18 40.68 -27.98
C LEU A 53 -7.74 39.98 -26.75
N ARG A 54 -9.07 39.85 -26.61
CA ARG A 54 -9.72 39.18 -25.47
C ARG A 54 -9.56 37.67 -25.55
N GLU A 55 -9.49 37.10 -26.74
CA GLU A 55 -9.16 35.69 -27.03
C GLU A 55 -7.70 35.43 -26.63
N ILE A 56 -6.75 36.22 -27.12
CA ILE A 56 -5.34 36.20 -26.72
C ILE A 56 -5.15 36.38 -25.20
N CYS A 57 -5.89 37.31 -24.57
CA CYS A 57 -5.84 37.47 -23.12
C CYS A 57 -6.40 36.25 -22.36
N SER A 58 -7.35 35.52 -22.95
CA SER A 58 -7.89 34.28 -22.39
C SER A 58 -6.88 33.14 -22.53
N GLU A 59 -6.28 32.98 -23.72
CA GLU A 59 -5.21 32.00 -23.96
C GLU A 59 -4.00 32.24 -23.04
N ILE A 60 -3.59 33.50 -22.82
CA ILE A 60 -2.51 33.85 -21.88
C ILE A 60 -2.89 33.51 -20.43
N LEU A 61 -4.17 33.66 -20.04
CA LEU A 61 -4.66 33.28 -18.72
C LEU A 61 -4.73 31.75 -18.55
N GLU A 62 -5.17 31.02 -19.56
CA GLU A 62 -5.19 29.55 -19.58
C GLU A 62 -3.76 28.99 -19.57
N LEU A 63 -2.85 29.53 -20.38
CA LEU A 63 -1.43 29.17 -20.38
C LEU A 63 -0.77 29.46 -19.02
N LYS A 64 -1.08 30.60 -18.40
CA LYS A 64 -0.64 30.95 -17.04
C LYS A 64 -1.19 29.96 -16.00
N TYR A 65 -2.44 29.53 -16.13
CA TYR A 65 -3.04 28.52 -15.25
C TYR A 65 -2.43 27.12 -15.47
N ALA A 66 -2.16 26.74 -16.72
CA ALA A 66 -1.45 25.52 -17.07
C ALA A 66 -0.02 25.50 -16.49
N ILE A 67 0.73 26.59 -16.63
CA ILE A 67 2.08 26.74 -16.07
C ILE A 67 2.05 26.73 -14.53
N LEU A 68 1.09 27.41 -13.90
CA LEU A 68 0.96 27.43 -12.43
C LEU A 68 0.52 26.08 -11.85
N SER A 69 -0.42 25.38 -12.49
CA SER A 69 -0.84 24.04 -12.06
C SER A 69 0.24 22.98 -12.31
N GLN A 70 1.02 23.10 -13.39
CA GLN A 70 2.21 22.28 -13.61
C GLN A 70 3.38 22.66 -12.68
N ARG A 71 3.46 23.88 -12.15
CA ARG A 71 4.59 24.32 -11.31
C ARG A 71 4.81 23.44 -10.09
N ASP A 72 3.74 23.03 -9.42
CA ASP A 72 3.82 22.12 -8.27
C ASP A 72 4.14 20.69 -8.69
N ASN A 73 3.68 20.24 -9.87
CA ASN A 73 4.07 18.96 -10.45
C ASN A 73 5.56 18.93 -10.81
N THR A 74 6.06 19.92 -11.54
CA THR A 74 7.49 20.05 -11.89
C THR A 74 8.37 20.18 -10.65
N ARG A 75 7.91 20.91 -9.61
CA ARG A 75 8.60 20.97 -8.31
C ARG A 75 8.61 19.61 -7.60
N SER A 76 7.51 18.86 -7.65
CA SER A 76 7.41 17.50 -7.11
C SER A 76 8.35 16.54 -7.85
N CYS A 77 8.33 16.54 -9.18
CA CYS A 77 9.23 15.74 -10.03
C CYS A 77 10.70 16.08 -9.78
N TYR A 78 11.07 17.36 -9.65
CA TYR A 78 12.43 17.76 -9.28
C TYR A 78 12.83 17.27 -7.89
N GLN A 79 11.91 17.32 -6.91
CA GLN A 79 12.16 16.75 -5.57
C GLN A 79 12.24 15.21 -5.58
N ALA A 80 11.45 14.53 -6.40
CA ALA A 80 11.52 13.08 -6.58
C ALA A 80 12.84 12.67 -7.23
N PHE A 81 13.25 13.34 -8.32
CA PHE A 81 14.55 13.16 -8.97
C PHE A 81 15.72 13.47 -8.02
N LYS A 82 15.60 14.49 -7.17
CA LYS A 82 16.62 14.81 -6.15
C LYS A 82 16.72 13.73 -5.07
N ARG A 83 15.61 13.15 -4.60
CA ARG A 83 15.64 12.00 -3.68
C ARG A 83 16.25 10.78 -4.35
N PHE A 84 15.77 10.43 -5.55
CA PHE A 84 16.26 9.30 -6.33
C PHE A 84 17.77 9.40 -6.64
N SER A 85 18.29 10.57 -6.98
CA SER A 85 19.74 10.76 -7.21
C SER A 85 20.56 10.73 -5.91
N GLN A 86 20.00 11.12 -4.77
CA GLN A 86 20.63 10.92 -3.45
C GLN A 86 20.64 9.44 -3.05
N GLU A 87 19.53 8.73 -3.23
CA GLU A 87 19.41 7.28 -3.00
C GLU A 87 20.33 6.48 -3.92
N ALA A 88 20.37 6.80 -5.22
CA ALA A 88 21.29 6.19 -6.17
C ALA A 88 22.77 6.42 -5.82
N LYS A 89 23.13 7.58 -5.24
CA LYS A 89 24.49 7.83 -4.72
C LYS A 89 24.81 6.91 -3.54
N VAL A 90 23.89 6.76 -2.58
CA VAL A 90 24.06 5.86 -1.43
C VAL A 90 24.15 4.40 -1.89
N VAL A 91 23.33 3.97 -2.85
CA VAL A 91 23.41 2.63 -3.45
C VAL A 91 24.76 2.41 -4.14
N ASN A 92 25.28 3.41 -4.86
CA ASN A 92 26.59 3.31 -5.50
C ASN A 92 27.74 3.25 -4.47
N GLU A 93 27.65 3.97 -3.35
CA GLU A 93 28.59 3.88 -2.22
C GLU A 93 28.59 2.47 -1.61
N VAL A 94 27.40 1.89 -1.37
CA VAL A 94 27.25 0.50 -0.90
C VAL A 94 27.78 -0.52 -1.91
N VAL A 95 27.61 -0.29 -3.22
CA VAL A 95 28.17 -1.16 -4.27
C VAL A 95 29.70 -1.11 -4.29
N VAL A 96 30.30 0.06 -4.05
CA VAL A 96 31.77 0.20 -3.90
C VAL A 96 32.25 -0.53 -2.64
N GLU A 97 31.55 -0.39 -1.50
CA GLU A 97 31.86 -1.12 -0.27
C GLU A 97 31.76 -2.64 -0.46
N LEU A 98 30.68 -3.12 -1.08
CA LEU A 98 30.48 -4.54 -1.38
C LEU A 98 31.56 -5.09 -2.32
N LYS A 99 32.00 -4.31 -3.32
CA LYS A 99 33.12 -4.66 -4.21
C LYS A 99 34.43 -4.77 -3.43
N ASN A 100 34.70 -3.85 -2.51
CA ASN A 100 35.88 -3.91 -1.65
C ASN A 100 35.84 -5.14 -0.71
N ASN A 101 34.71 -5.41 -0.08
CA ASN A 101 34.50 -6.57 0.78
C ASN A 101 34.62 -7.90 0.00
N TYR A 102 34.13 -7.96 -1.24
CA TYR A 102 34.35 -9.10 -2.14
C TYR A 102 35.83 -9.26 -2.51
N SER A 103 36.55 -8.17 -2.78
CA SER A 103 38.00 -8.21 -3.05
C SER A 103 38.81 -8.67 -1.83
N ALA A 104 38.43 -8.25 -0.61
CA ALA A 104 39.05 -8.70 0.64
C ALA A 104 38.81 -10.20 0.88
N HIS A 105 37.56 -10.67 0.76
CA HIS A 105 37.26 -12.11 0.84
C HIS A 105 37.97 -12.92 -0.25
N LYS A 106 38.09 -12.38 -1.48
CA LYS A 106 38.85 -13.04 -2.55
C LYS A 106 40.33 -13.17 -2.19
N SER A 107 40.96 -12.16 -1.58
CA SER A 107 42.32 -12.28 -1.05
C SER A 107 42.37 -13.40 -0.03
N ILE A 108 41.55 -13.34 1.03
CA ILE A 108 41.53 -14.36 2.10
C ILE A 108 41.36 -15.78 1.54
N VAL A 109 40.49 -16.00 0.55
CA VAL A 109 40.34 -17.31 -0.12
C VAL A 109 41.56 -17.70 -0.95
N GLN A 110 42.23 -16.76 -1.60
CA GLN A 110 43.45 -17.01 -2.39
C GLN A 110 44.69 -17.20 -1.49
N ASP A 111 44.74 -16.51 -0.36
CA ASP A 111 45.76 -16.63 0.70
C ASP A 111 45.60 -17.96 1.44
N LEU A 112 44.36 -18.37 1.77
CA LEU A 112 44.05 -19.71 2.26
C LEU A 112 44.35 -20.79 1.23
N SER A 113 43.98 -20.60 -0.04
CA SER A 113 44.25 -21.58 -1.09
C SER A 113 45.75 -21.78 -1.32
N SER A 114 46.55 -20.71 -1.29
CA SER A 114 48.01 -20.78 -1.47
C SER A 114 48.73 -21.28 -0.21
N GLY A 115 48.25 -20.92 0.98
CA GLY A 115 48.68 -21.49 2.25
C GLY A 115 48.43 -23.00 2.31
N VAL A 116 47.21 -23.45 2.01
CA VAL A 116 46.86 -24.88 1.99
C VAL A 116 47.67 -25.65 0.95
N THR A 117 47.94 -25.10 -0.25
CA THR A 117 48.86 -25.78 -1.19
C THR A 117 50.29 -25.80 -0.66
N SER A 118 50.79 -24.74 -0.04
CA SER A 118 52.15 -24.72 0.52
C SER A 118 52.31 -25.63 1.74
N GLU A 119 51.27 -25.80 2.55
CA GLU A 119 51.24 -26.76 3.66
C GLU A 119 51.09 -28.19 3.14
N LEU A 120 50.32 -28.42 2.07
CA LEU A 120 50.19 -29.71 1.41
C LEU A 120 51.51 -30.15 0.74
N ASP A 121 52.19 -29.26 0.01
CA ASP A 121 53.50 -29.51 -0.59
C ASP A 121 54.57 -29.79 0.49
N ALA A 122 54.52 -29.06 1.61
CA ALA A 122 55.40 -29.29 2.75
C ALA A 122 55.09 -30.62 3.47
N LEU A 123 53.80 -30.97 3.61
CA LEU A 123 53.36 -32.26 4.13
C LEU A 123 53.76 -33.41 3.21
N GLU A 124 53.63 -33.29 1.89
CA GLU A 124 54.06 -34.32 0.93
C GLU A 124 55.59 -34.54 1.00
N GLY A 125 56.36 -33.45 1.17
CA GLY A 125 57.81 -33.49 1.43
C GLY A 125 58.22 -34.16 2.76
N LEU A 126 57.32 -34.26 3.74
CA LEU A 126 57.53 -34.95 5.02
C LEU A 126 56.96 -36.39 5.00
N TYR A 127 55.76 -36.57 4.42
CA TYR A 127 55.10 -37.86 4.21
C TYR A 127 55.97 -38.81 3.40
N GLY A 128 56.70 -38.30 2.39
CA GLY A 128 57.71 -39.06 1.65
C GLY A 128 58.89 -39.62 2.47
N LYS A 129 58.91 -39.38 3.79
CA LYS A 129 59.99 -39.81 4.70
C LYS A 129 59.54 -40.53 5.96
N GLU A 130 58.35 -40.23 6.50
CA GLU A 130 57.83 -40.86 7.74
C GLU A 130 56.78 -41.96 7.49
N ILE A 131 56.24 -42.08 6.27
CA ILE A 131 55.28 -43.14 5.89
C ILE A 131 55.80 -44.56 6.15
N ALA A 132 57.11 -44.78 5.97
CA ALA A 132 57.71 -46.12 5.93
C ALA A 132 57.58 -46.92 7.24
N ASP A 133 57.53 -46.24 8.40
CA ASP A 133 57.50 -46.89 9.71
C ASP A 133 56.10 -46.91 10.36
N LEU A 134 55.14 -46.09 9.89
CA LEU A 134 53.79 -46.01 10.49
C LEU A 134 52.70 -46.82 9.75
N GLN A 135 52.78 -46.97 8.42
CA GLN A 135 51.70 -47.60 7.63
C GLN A 135 51.43 -49.08 7.96
N ASN A 136 52.32 -49.76 8.69
CA ASN A 136 52.14 -51.16 9.09
C ASN A 136 51.33 -51.37 10.39
N SER A 137 51.03 -50.32 11.18
CA SER A 137 50.41 -50.50 12.51
C SER A 137 48.92 -50.11 12.58
N GLU A 138 48.52 -48.97 12.04
CA GLU A 138 47.10 -48.55 12.06
C GLU A 138 46.26 -49.23 10.97
N LEU A 139 46.87 -49.60 9.83
CA LEU A 139 46.16 -50.26 8.74
C LEU A 139 45.66 -51.66 9.14
N GLU A 140 46.45 -52.40 9.92
CA GLU A 140 46.02 -53.69 10.49
C GLU A 140 44.86 -53.53 11.47
N HIS A 141 44.69 -52.37 12.13
CA HIS A 141 43.61 -52.17 13.10
C HIS A 141 42.29 -51.73 12.46
N LEU A 142 42.32 -51.11 11.28
CA LEU A 142 41.12 -50.79 10.49
C LEU A 142 40.64 -51.97 9.63
N LEU A 143 41.53 -52.89 9.26
CA LEU A 143 41.21 -54.08 8.45
C LEU A 143 40.72 -55.29 9.27
N ASN A 144 40.70 -55.21 10.60
CA ASN A 144 40.26 -56.27 11.51
C ASN A 144 38.88 -56.02 12.17
N LEU A 145 38.06 -55.15 11.58
CA LEU A 145 36.61 -55.17 11.80
C LEU A 145 35.99 -56.15 10.80
N ASP A 146 35.32 -57.19 11.29
CA ASP A 146 34.54 -58.09 10.42
C ASP A 146 33.51 -57.27 9.63
N ASN A 147 33.58 -57.31 8.29
CA ASN A 147 32.60 -56.65 7.42
C ASN A 147 31.17 -57.19 7.61
N ASP A 148 31.03 -58.42 8.12
CA ASP A 148 29.76 -59.04 8.47
C ASP A 148 29.21 -58.58 9.84
N SER A 149 29.91 -57.68 10.55
CA SER A 149 29.39 -57.11 11.80
C SER A 149 28.12 -56.28 11.55
N PRO A 150 27.02 -56.53 12.29
CA PRO A 150 25.72 -55.96 11.97
C PRO A 150 25.68 -54.43 12.08
N GLN A 151 26.60 -53.82 12.85
CA GLN A 151 26.75 -52.38 12.97
C GLN A 151 27.33 -51.74 11.69
N VAL A 152 28.32 -52.36 11.04
CA VAL A 152 28.89 -51.85 9.79
C VAL A 152 27.87 -51.95 8.66
N VAL A 153 27.20 -53.10 8.55
CA VAL A 153 26.11 -53.31 7.57
C VAL A 153 24.95 -52.33 7.79
N PHE A 154 24.58 -52.05 9.05
CA PHE A 154 23.56 -51.05 9.38
C PHE A 154 23.95 -49.64 8.89
N LEU A 155 25.17 -49.18 9.17
CA LEU A 155 25.62 -47.86 8.75
C LEU A 155 25.74 -47.73 7.23
N GLN A 156 26.23 -48.77 6.53
CA GLN A 156 26.29 -48.80 5.07
C GLN A 156 24.89 -48.75 4.43
N ASN A 157 23.91 -49.48 4.98
CA ASN A 157 22.53 -49.43 4.49
C ASN A 157 21.88 -48.06 4.75
N LEU A 158 22.14 -47.44 5.91
CA LEU A 158 21.66 -46.09 6.20
C LEU A 158 22.28 -45.05 5.26
N ASP A 159 23.58 -45.15 4.95
CA ASP A 159 24.24 -44.29 3.96
C ASP A 159 23.69 -44.50 2.54
N MET A 160 23.35 -45.74 2.16
CA MET A 160 22.69 -46.06 0.90
C MET A 160 21.32 -45.39 0.79
N LEU A 161 20.48 -45.51 1.83
CA LEU A 161 19.14 -44.89 1.88
C LEU A 161 19.22 -43.36 1.89
N LEU A 162 20.21 -42.77 2.56
CA LEU A 162 20.50 -41.33 2.51
C LEU A 162 20.99 -40.90 1.12
N GLY A 163 21.83 -41.70 0.45
CA GLY A 163 22.27 -41.44 -0.92
C GLY A 163 21.12 -41.46 -1.94
N GLU A 164 20.22 -42.44 -1.81
CA GLU A 164 18.98 -42.57 -2.61
C GLU A 164 17.88 -41.56 -2.21
N ARG A 165 18.10 -40.75 -1.16
CA ARG A 165 17.12 -39.80 -0.56
C ARG A 165 15.82 -40.45 -0.11
N LYS A 166 15.86 -41.72 0.28
CA LYS A 166 14.72 -42.47 0.86
C LYS A 166 14.55 -42.12 2.33
N THR A 167 14.20 -40.86 2.59
CA THR A 167 14.14 -40.30 3.95
C THR A 167 13.20 -41.04 4.88
N GLU A 168 12.11 -41.62 4.37
CA GLU A 168 11.13 -42.37 5.15
C GLU A 168 11.60 -43.79 5.51
N GLU A 169 12.32 -44.48 4.60
CA GLU A 169 12.96 -45.77 4.88
C GLU A 169 14.14 -45.60 5.86
N ALA A 170 14.98 -44.58 5.64
CA ALA A 170 16.08 -44.21 6.53
C ALA A 170 15.59 -43.84 7.95
N LEU A 171 14.42 -43.21 8.04
CA LEU A 171 13.80 -42.85 9.33
C LEU A 171 13.23 -44.06 10.08
N SER A 172 12.60 -45.03 9.39
CA SER A 172 12.21 -46.29 10.03
C SER A 172 13.44 -47.01 10.57
N MET A 173 14.47 -47.17 9.73
CA MET A 173 15.74 -47.81 10.11
C MET A 173 16.40 -47.17 11.35
N LEU A 174 16.27 -45.85 11.54
CA LEU A 174 16.76 -45.12 12.72
C LEU A 174 15.85 -45.19 13.96
N LEU A 175 14.59 -45.61 13.83
CA LEU A 175 13.66 -45.81 14.96
C LEU A 175 13.62 -47.27 15.41
N ASP A 176 13.72 -48.21 14.47
CA ASP A 176 13.60 -49.65 14.71
C ASP A 176 14.87 -50.27 15.37
N SER A 177 15.99 -49.52 15.43
CA SER A 177 17.33 -50.02 15.74
C SER A 177 17.92 -49.57 17.08
N VAL A 178 17.07 -49.26 18.07
CA VAL A 178 17.43 -48.65 19.37
C VAL A 178 18.69 -49.25 20.03
N GLU A 179 18.82 -50.59 20.05
CA GLU A 179 19.96 -51.30 20.68
C GLU A 179 21.32 -51.03 20.01
N ILE A 180 21.35 -50.67 18.72
CA ILE A 180 22.58 -50.34 17.97
C ILE A 180 23.02 -48.88 18.27
N ILE A 181 22.06 -48.01 18.59
CA ILE A 181 22.28 -46.55 18.68
C ILE A 181 23.14 -46.16 19.88
N GLU A 182 23.07 -46.90 21.00
CA GLU A 182 23.89 -46.64 22.19
C GLU A 182 25.39 -46.90 21.95
N SER A 183 25.75 -47.73 20.97
CA SER A 183 27.15 -48.12 20.73
C SER A 183 27.97 -47.06 19.97
N ASN A 184 27.40 -46.44 18.92
CA ASN A 184 28.10 -45.57 17.97
C ASN A 184 27.43 -44.19 17.82
N SER A 185 27.05 -43.57 18.94
CA SER A 185 26.22 -42.36 18.97
C SER A 185 26.73 -41.18 18.12
N LEU A 186 28.05 -40.98 18.02
CA LEU A 186 28.66 -39.90 17.22
C LEU A 186 28.38 -40.05 15.72
N GLU A 187 28.54 -41.26 15.18
CA GLU A 187 28.41 -41.52 13.74
C GLU A 187 26.97 -41.72 13.29
N ILE A 188 26.10 -42.09 14.23
CA ILE A 188 24.66 -42.08 14.06
C ILE A 188 24.11 -40.65 14.16
N SER A 189 24.68 -39.77 15.00
CA SER A 189 24.33 -38.34 15.00
C SER A 189 24.65 -37.69 13.66
N LYS A 190 25.85 -37.90 13.10
CA LYS A 190 26.21 -37.37 11.76
C LYS A 190 25.15 -37.73 10.70
N ARG A 191 24.73 -39.00 10.64
CA ARG A 191 23.73 -39.50 9.69
C ARG A 191 22.32 -38.99 9.99
N LYS A 192 21.96 -38.83 11.27
CA LYS A 192 20.72 -38.19 11.72
C LYS A 192 20.67 -36.72 11.30
N ASP A 193 21.75 -35.97 11.43
CA ASP A 193 21.82 -34.57 11.02
C ASP A 193 21.83 -34.42 9.48
N MET A 194 22.41 -35.38 8.74
CA MET A 194 22.23 -35.49 7.29
C MET A 194 20.76 -35.75 6.91
N LEU A 195 20.06 -36.65 7.61
CA LEU A 195 18.63 -36.90 7.39
C LEU A 195 17.79 -35.65 7.66
N VAL A 196 18.03 -34.95 8.78
CA VAL A 196 17.41 -33.65 9.09
C VAL A 196 17.64 -32.64 7.97
N GLY A 197 18.87 -32.54 7.45
CA GLY A 197 19.20 -31.71 6.30
C GLY A 197 18.39 -32.06 5.05
N GLN A 198 18.17 -33.35 4.76
CA GLN A 198 17.34 -33.79 3.63
C GLN A 198 15.85 -33.48 3.82
N LEU A 199 15.30 -33.64 5.03
CA LEU A 199 13.91 -33.30 5.36
C LEU A 199 13.67 -31.79 5.24
N VAL A 200 14.60 -30.98 5.75
CA VAL A 200 14.59 -29.51 5.62
C VAL A 200 14.71 -29.08 4.14
N ALA A 201 15.66 -29.65 3.39
CA ALA A 201 15.85 -29.35 1.97
C ALA A 201 14.67 -29.78 1.08
N THR A 202 13.96 -30.85 1.47
CA THR A 202 12.71 -31.26 0.83
C THR A 202 11.63 -30.21 1.07
N SER A 203 11.45 -29.83 2.33
CA SER A 203 10.33 -28.98 2.75
C SER A 203 10.47 -27.51 2.34
N ASN A 204 11.68 -27.03 2.05
CA ASN A 204 11.91 -25.69 1.47
C ASN A 204 11.63 -25.61 -0.05
N GLN A 205 11.15 -26.68 -0.71
CA GLN A 205 10.83 -26.62 -2.14
C GLN A 205 9.57 -25.76 -2.40
N PRO A 206 9.61 -24.81 -3.35
CA PRO A 206 8.54 -23.81 -3.53
C PRO A 206 7.18 -24.41 -3.96
N CYS A 207 7.17 -25.63 -4.50
CA CYS A 207 5.98 -26.34 -4.96
C CYS A 207 5.82 -27.73 -4.31
N ILE A 208 6.28 -27.90 -3.06
CA ILE A 208 6.05 -29.13 -2.30
C ILE A 208 4.54 -29.40 -2.12
N LYS A 209 4.11 -30.66 -2.24
CA LYS A 209 2.74 -31.07 -1.92
C LYS A 209 2.56 -31.15 -0.42
N TYR A 210 1.36 -30.86 0.08
CA TYR A 210 1.09 -30.94 1.52
C TYR A 210 1.34 -32.34 2.11
N SER A 211 1.11 -33.42 1.36
CA SER A 211 1.47 -34.80 1.74
C SER A 211 2.96 -34.97 2.05
N ASP A 212 3.81 -34.33 1.25
CA ASP A 212 5.25 -34.52 1.23
C ASP A 212 5.89 -33.63 2.31
N LEU A 213 5.32 -32.43 2.51
CA LEU A 213 5.59 -31.55 3.65
C LEU A 213 5.21 -32.24 4.98
N LYS A 214 4.01 -32.81 5.08
CA LYS A 214 3.53 -33.50 6.29
C LYS A 214 4.45 -34.66 6.69
N LYS A 215 4.80 -35.54 5.73
CA LYS A 215 5.79 -36.62 5.95
C LYS A 215 7.13 -36.08 6.48
N ALA A 216 7.63 -34.98 5.91
CA ALA A 216 8.92 -34.43 6.31
C ALA A 216 8.88 -33.77 7.71
N LEU A 217 7.80 -33.09 8.06
CA LEU A 217 7.57 -32.52 9.39
C LEU A 217 7.38 -33.61 10.45
N GLU A 218 6.54 -34.63 10.18
CA GLU A 218 6.43 -35.81 11.04
C GLU A 218 7.77 -36.51 11.24
N GLY A 219 8.62 -36.54 10.21
CA GLY A 219 9.98 -37.05 10.31
C GLY A 219 10.86 -36.23 11.26
N LEU A 220 10.84 -34.89 11.14
CA LEU A 220 11.57 -34.00 12.04
C LEU A 220 11.09 -34.13 13.50
N ILE A 221 9.78 -34.27 13.73
CA ILE A 221 9.20 -34.53 15.06
C ILE A 221 9.71 -35.87 15.61
N LYS A 222 9.61 -36.97 14.84
CA LYS A 222 10.12 -38.31 15.22
C LYS A 222 11.63 -38.32 15.50
N LEU A 223 12.41 -37.42 14.89
CA LEU A 223 13.83 -37.24 15.16
C LEU A 223 14.15 -36.33 16.37
N GLY A 224 13.14 -35.76 17.05
CA GLY A 224 13.35 -34.82 18.16
C GLY A 224 13.87 -33.46 17.72
N ARG A 225 13.40 -32.97 16.56
CA ARG A 225 13.69 -31.64 15.99
C ARG A 225 12.40 -30.81 15.83
N GLU A 226 11.52 -30.90 16.82
CA GLU A 226 10.17 -30.32 16.78
C GLU A 226 10.16 -28.80 16.57
N ALA A 227 10.98 -28.03 17.29
CA ALA A 227 11.07 -26.58 17.09
C ALA A 227 11.44 -26.21 15.64
N SER A 228 12.37 -26.96 15.03
CA SER A 228 12.74 -26.78 13.61
C SER A 228 11.63 -27.21 12.65
N ALA A 229 10.76 -28.15 13.05
CA ALA A 229 9.56 -28.49 12.28
C ALA A 229 8.51 -27.36 12.37
N GLN A 230 8.33 -26.76 13.54
CA GLN A 230 7.39 -25.65 13.76
C GLN A 230 7.81 -24.39 13.00
N GLU A 231 9.08 -23.97 13.12
CA GLU A 231 9.66 -22.86 12.33
C GLU A 231 9.48 -23.09 10.82
N LEU A 232 9.79 -24.29 10.34
CA LEU A 232 9.71 -24.61 8.92
C LEU A 232 8.26 -24.66 8.43
N PHE A 233 7.33 -25.23 9.20
CA PHE A 233 5.89 -25.23 8.90
C PHE A 233 5.39 -23.80 8.67
N LEU A 234 5.67 -22.88 9.60
CA LEU A 234 5.25 -21.48 9.51
C LEU A 234 5.90 -20.80 8.30
N LYS A 235 7.20 -21.00 8.05
CA LYS A 235 7.91 -20.50 6.87
C LYS A 235 7.29 -20.95 5.54
N VAL A 236 6.82 -22.20 5.46
CA VAL A 236 6.15 -22.73 4.26
C VAL A 236 4.73 -22.16 4.12
N PHE A 237 4.00 -21.94 5.22
CA PHE A 237 2.70 -21.27 5.17
C PHE A 237 2.80 -19.78 4.82
N ALA A 238 3.79 -19.05 5.35
CA ALA A 238 4.17 -17.70 4.94
C ALA A 238 4.45 -17.63 3.43
N SER A 239 5.34 -18.50 2.93
CA SER A 239 5.67 -18.61 1.50
C SER A 239 4.45 -18.93 0.63
N ARG A 240 3.49 -19.71 1.16
CA ARG A 240 2.22 -20.03 0.47
C ARG A 240 1.23 -18.86 0.51
N LEU A 241 1.20 -18.08 1.58
CA LEU A 241 0.40 -16.87 1.74
C LEU A 241 0.90 -15.77 0.79
N GLN A 242 2.21 -15.47 0.81
CA GLN A 242 2.81 -14.47 -0.07
C GLN A 242 2.52 -14.77 -1.54
N ARG A 243 2.72 -16.01 -2.00
CA ARG A 243 2.36 -16.40 -3.38
C ARG A 243 0.86 -16.28 -3.70
N LYS A 244 -0.06 -16.51 -2.73
CA LYS A 244 -1.50 -16.24 -2.91
C LYS A 244 -1.72 -14.73 -3.08
N ILE A 245 -1.01 -13.89 -2.33
CA ILE A 245 -1.08 -12.43 -2.39
C ILE A 245 -0.50 -11.90 -3.70
N ASP A 246 0.73 -12.29 -4.08
CA ASP A 246 1.42 -11.88 -5.31
C ASP A 246 0.57 -12.16 -6.57
N SER A 247 -0.10 -13.33 -6.60
CA SER A 247 -0.98 -13.69 -7.72
C SER A 247 -2.30 -12.90 -7.74
N PHE A 248 -2.69 -12.28 -6.62
CA PHE A 248 -3.88 -11.45 -6.49
C PHE A 248 -3.60 -9.94 -6.65
N LEU A 249 -2.44 -9.43 -6.22
CA LEU A 249 -2.11 -8.00 -6.23
C LEU A 249 -2.37 -7.27 -7.56
N PRO A 250 -2.04 -7.81 -8.75
CA PRO A 250 -2.37 -7.19 -10.03
C PRO A 250 -3.89 -6.98 -10.27
N SER A 251 -4.74 -7.76 -9.59
CA SER A 251 -6.21 -7.65 -9.67
C SER A 251 -6.80 -6.58 -8.74
N CYS A 252 -6.06 -6.13 -7.71
CA CYS A 252 -6.56 -5.14 -6.73
C CYS A 252 -7.02 -3.85 -7.41
N MET A 253 -6.23 -3.35 -8.37
CA MET A 253 -6.50 -2.10 -9.10
C MET A 253 -7.77 -2.15 -9.97
N ILE A 254 -8.21 -3.35 -10.37
CA ILE A 254 -9.41 -3.55 -11.21
C ILE A 254 -10.69 -3.44 -10.35
N PHE A 255 -10.62 -3.83 -9.08
CA PHE A 255 -11.77 -3.88 -8.17
C PHE A 255 -11.51 -3.11 -6.86
N PRO A 256 -11.32 -1.77 -6.92
CA PRO A 256 -10.86 -0.94 -5.81
C PRO A 256 -11.84 -0.84 -4.62
N ASN A 257 -13.08 -1.36 -4.74
CA ASN A 257 -14.09 -1.41 -3.68
C ASN A 257 -14.15 -2.77 -2.95
N THR A 258 -13.57 -3.84 -3.52
CA THR A 258 -13.72 -5.21 -3.01
C THR A 258 -12.41 -5.95 -2.84
N TYR A 259 -11.27 -5.37 -3.25
CA TYR A 259 -9.96 -6.00 -3.08
C TYR A 259 -9.66 -6.34 -1.62
N THR A 260 -10.06 -5.51 -0.65
CA THR A 260 -9.85 -5.78 0.78
C THR A 260 -10.66 -6.97 1.29
N ALA A 261 -11.87 -7.24 0.77
CA ALA A 261 -12.62 -8.44 1.11
C ALA A 261 -11.92 -9.71 0.63
N THR A 262 -11.39 -9.68 -0.61
CA THR A 262 -10.67 -10.81 -1.19
C THR A 262 -9.31 -11.02 -0.53
N LEU A 263 -8.57 -9.94 -0.25
CA LEU A 263 -7.30 -9.99 0.47
C LEU A 263 -7.50 -10.51 1.90
N SER A 264 -8.53 -10.03 2.62
CA SER A 264 -8.91 -10.55 3.95
C SER A 264 -9.22 -12.04 3.86
N LYS A 265 -10.02 -12.47 2.87
CA LYS A 265 -10.33 -13.89 2.68
C LYS A 265 -9.07 -14.73 2.42
N LEU A 266 -8.16 -14.27 1.56
CA LEU A 266 -6.90 -14.98 1.25
C LEU A 266 -6.00 -15.07 2.49
N PHE A 267 -5.89 -13.99 3.26
CA PHE A 267 -5.16 -13.93 4.51
C PHE A 267 -5.76 -14.88 5.56
N PHE A 268 -6.97 -14.57 6.04
CA PHE A 268 -7.59 -15.28 7.15
C PHE A 268 -7.92 -16.74 6.85
N SER A 269 -8.21 -17.11 5.59
CA SER A 269 -8.33 -18.53 5.25
C SER A 269 -6.98 -19.24 5.33
N THR A 270 -5.87 -18.58 4.99
CA THR A 270 -4.54 -19.19 5.07
C THR A 270 -4.05 -19.32 6.51
N ILE A 271 -4.34 -18.33 7.37
CA ILE A 271 -4.10 -18.44 8.82
C ILE A 271 -4.98 -19.55 9.42
N MET A 272 -6.24 -19.66 9.04
CA MET A 272 -7.13 -20.74 9.49
C MET A 272 -6.68 -22.13 8.99
N GLU A 273 -6.26 -22.24 7.73
CA GLU A 273 -5.66 -23.46 7.19
C GLU A 273 -4.37 -23.83 7.97
N ALA A 274 -3.53 -22.84 8.32
CA ALA A 274 -2.33 -23.06 9.12
C ALA A 274 -2.65 -23.55 10.54
N ALA A 275 -3.55 -22.88 11.25
CA ALA A 275 -3.92 -23.24 12.62
C ALA A 275 -4.46 -24.68 12.70
N ASN A 276 -5.39 -25.06 11.83
CA ASN A 276 -5.95 -26.41 11.83
C ASN A 276 -4.90 -27.49 11.54
N GLU A 277 -3.97 -27.26 10.61
CA GLU A 277 -2.91 -28.24 10.33
C GLU A 277 -1.79 -28.22 11.39
N PHE A 278 -1.61 -27.12 12.14
CA PHE A 278 -0.70 -27.04 13.28
C PHE A 278 -1.24 -27.88 14.45
N ASP A 279 -2.53 -27.70 14.82
CA ASP A 279 -3.22 -28.52 15.82
C ASP A 279 -3.09 -30.02 15.51
N LEU A 280 -3.22 -30.39 14.23
CA LEU A 280 -3.14 -31.78 13.73
C LEU A 280 -1.71 -32.36 13.63
N LEU A 281 -0.67 -31.55 13.82
CA LEU A 281 0.74 -31.98 13.75
C LEU A 281 1.44 -31.92 15.11
N PHE A 282 1.12 -30.93 15.94
CA PHE A 282 1.80 -30.66 17.21
C PHE A 282 0.88 -30.83 18.45
N GLY A 283 -0.42 -31.01 18.25
CA GLY A 283 -1.39 -31.24 19.33
C GLY A 283 -1.95 -29.96 19.97
N GLU A 284 -2.72 -30.12 21.05
CA GLU A 284 -3.30 -28.99 21.78
C GLU A 284 -2.27 -28.26 22.66
N ILE A 285 -2.65 -27.03 23.03
CA ILE A 285 -1.74 -25.91 23.24
C ILE A 285 -1.42 -25.70 24.73
N GLU A 286 -0.11 -25.70 25.06
CA GLU A 286 0.58 -24.85 26.06
C GLU A 286 2.03 -25.37 26.28
N PRO A 287 2.86 -25.37 25.21
CA PRO A 287 3.62 -24.13 24.98
C PRO A 287 3.70 -23.64 23.52
N HIS A 288 3.34 -24.46 22.52
CA HIS A 288 3.73 -24.22 21.11
C HIS A 288 2.93 -23.13 20.38
N ALA A 289 1.83 -22.63 20.94
CA ALA A 289 1.04 -21.59 20.28
C ALA A 289 1.70 -20.21 20.27
N SER A 290 2.70 -19.92 21.11
CA SER A 290 3.35 -18.60 21.06
C SER A 290 3.94 -18.34 19.66
N LEU A 291 4.62 -19.33 19.08
CA LEU A 291 5.20 -19.22 17.74
C LEU A 291 4.14 -19.08 16.63
N LEU A 292 2.97 -19.74 16.77
CA LEU A 292 1.84 -19.61 15.85
C LEU A 292 1.17 -18.23 15.97
N VAL A 293 1.06 -17.69 17.19
CA VAL A 293 0.56 -16.33 17.48
C VAL A 293 1.54 -15.29 16.92
N GLU A 294 2.82 -15.33 17.32
CA GLU A 294 3.89 -14.44 16.86
C GLU A 294 3.98 -14.39 15.33
N TRP A 295 3.84 -15.54 14.66
CA TRP A 295 3.74 -15.60 13.20
C TRP A 295 2.46 -14.93 12.68
N ALA A 296 1.29 -15.28 13.21
CA ALA A 296 0.02 -14.70 12.76
C ALA A 296 -0.07 -13.18 13.00
N GLU A 297 0.57 -12.66 14.04
CA GLU A 297 0.71 -11.22 14.32
C GLU A 297 1.66 -10.54 13.31
N SER A 298 2.82 -11.14 13.02
CA SER A 298 3.77 -10.66 12.00
C SER A 298 3.19 -10.65 10.58
N GLU A 299 2.44 -11.68 10.20
CA GLU A 299 1.68 -11.73 8.94
C GLU A 299 0.55 -10.67 8.93
N MET A 300 -0.07 -10.39 10.07
CA MET A 300 -1.11 -9.36 10.21
C MET A 300 -0.55 -7.93 10.06
N GLU A 301 0.69 -7.66 10.49
CA GLU A 301 1.40 -6.40 10.19
C GLU A 301 1.65 -6.25 8.68
N GLN A 302 2.11 -7.31 8.02
CA GLN A 302 2.31 -7.32 6.55
C GLN A 302 0.99 -7.12 5.80
N PHE A 303 -0.09 -7.77 6.23
CA PHE A 303 -1.44 -7.53 5.71
C PHE A 303 -1.88 -6.06 5.86
N ALA A 304 -1.64 -5.45 7.03
CA ALA A 304 -1.97 -4.04 7.25
C ALA A 304 -1.14 -3.08 6.38
N HIS A 305 0.12 -3.42 6.07
CA HIS A 305 0.92 -2.70 5.08
C HIS A 305 0.30 -2.80 3.68
N LEU A 306 0.04 -4.04 3.22
CA LEU A 306 -0.50 -4.32 1.89
C LEU A 306 -1.86 -3.66 1.64
N VAL A 307 -2.75 -3.63 2.64
CA VAL A 307 -4.04 -2.92 2.58
C VAL A 307 -3.85 -1.43 2.30
N ARG A 308 -2.89 -0.80 2.99
CA ARG A 308 -2.58 0.64 2.92
C ARG A 308 -1.85 1.01 1.63
N GLU A 309 -0.90 0.18 1.20
CA GLU A 309 -0.11 0.35 -0.02
C GLU A 309 -0.97 0.24 -1.29
N ASN A 310 -1.93 -0.68 -1.30
CA ASN A 310 -2.85 -0.90 -2.42
C ASN A 310 -4.15 -0.06 -2.30
N ALA A 311 -4.21 0.90 -1.39
CA ALA A 311 -5.39 1.71 -1.15
C ALA A 311 -5.68 2.70 -2.31
N PRO A 312 -6.95 2.85 -2.75
CA PRO A 312 -7.34 3.96 -3.60
C PRO A 312 -7.07 5.31 -2.93
N SER A 313 -6.96 6.37 -3.73
CA SER A 313 -6.75 7.74 -3.22
C SER A 313 -7.73 8.08 -2.10
N LEU A 314 -7.21 8.54 -0.96
CA LEU A 314 -7.95 8.66 0.31
C LEU A 314 -9.18 9.60 0.23
N GLU A 315 -9.24 10.50 -0.75
CA GLU A 315 -10.40 11.37 -0.99
C GLU A 315 -11.48 10.72 -1.89
N THR A 316 -11.43 9.41 -2.12
CA THR A 316 -12.45 8.64 -2.87
C THR A 316 -13.40 7.87 -1.96
N THR A 317 -14.62 7.61 -2.44
CA THR A 317 -15.57 6.68 -1.78
C THR A 317 -15.13 5.24 -1.84
N SER A 318 -14.39 4.84 -2.89
CA SER A 318 -13.81 3.49 -3.01
C SER A 318 -12.82 3.20 -1.88
N ALA A 319 -11.97 4.17 -1.51
CA ALA A 319 -11.11 4.05 -0.33
C ALA A 319 -11.92 3.84 0.97
N LEU A 320 -12.99 4.62 1.18
CA LEU A 320 -13.86 4.47 2.37
C LEU A 320 -14.58 3.12 2.39
N CYS A 321 -15.13 2.71 1.26
CA CYS A 321 -15.79 1.41 1.07
C CYS A 321 -14.82 0.27 1.42
N SER A 322 -13.63 0.27 0.82
CA SER A 322 -12.61 -0.77 1.03
C SER A 322 -12.04 -0.80 2.44
N ALA A 323 -11.81 0.35 3.08
CA ALA A 323 -11.39 0.42 4.48
C ALA A 323 -12.47 -0.15 5.42
N CYS A 324 -13.74 0.19 5.20
CA CYS A 324 -14.87 -0.30 5.99
C CYS A 324 -15.13 -1.80 5.79
N ILE A 325 -14.99 -2.28 4.55
CA ILE A 325 -15.06 -3.70 4.18
C ILE A 325 -13.89 -4.48 4.78
N CYS A 326 -12.68 -3.90 4.84
CA CYS A 326 -11.52 -4.53 5.45
C CYS A 326 -11.78 -4.83 6.94
N ILE A 327 -12.13 -3.82 7.74
CA ILE A 327 -12.46 -3.99 9.17
C ILE A 327 -13.58 -5.02 9.36
N GLN A 328 -14.64 -4.93 8.56
CA GLN A 328 -15.79 -5.82 8.66
C GLN A 328 -15.44 -7.28 8.31
N ALA A 329 -14.60 -7.51 7.30
CA ALA A 329 -14.13 -8.84 6.93
C ALA A 329 -13.15 -9.40 7.97
N SER A 330 -12.14 -8.61 8.36
CA SER A 330 -11.11 -9.00 9.33
C SER A 330 -11.72 -9.43 10.66
N LEU A 331 -12.59 -8.59 11.26
CA LEU A 331 -13.22 -8.93 12.55
C LEU A 331 -14.15 -10.14 12.45
N ASN A 332 -14.88 -10.29 11.33
CA ASN A 332 -15.71 -11.49 11.11
C ASN A 332 -14.88 -12.77 11.05
N TYR A 333 -13.64 -12.73 10.53
CA TYR A 333 -12.72 -13.86 10.58
C TYR A 333 -12.05 -14.06 11.94
N CYS A 334 -11.74 -12.97 12.65
CA CYS A 334 -11.14 -13.05 13.99
C CYS A 334 -12.06 -13.79 14.98
N ILE A 335 -13.38 -13.56 14.93
CA ILE A 335 -14.37 -14.32 15.72
C ILE A 335 -14.26 -15.84 15.51
N ILE A 336 -13.84 -16.30 14.33
CA ILE A 336 -13.64 -17.73 14.03
C ILE A 336 -12.25 -18.19 14.49
N LEU A 337 -11.22 -17.34 14.35
CA LEU A 337 -9.87 -17.63 14.84
C LEU A 337 -9.76 -17.63 16.38
N GLU A 338 -10.62 -16.90 17.08
CA GLU A 338 -10.71 -16.91 18.54
C GLU A 338 -11.10 -18.31 19.07
N SER A 339 -11.87 -19.11 18.32
CA SER A 339 -12.14 -20.52 18.66
C SER A 339 -10.94 -21.45 18.44
N LYS A 340 -9.83 -20.93 17.92
CA LYS A 340 -8.51 -21.56 17.77
C LYS A 340 -7.44 -20.87 18.63
N GLY A 341 -7.84 -20.07 19.61
CA GLY A 341 -6.93 -19.32 20.51
C GLY A 341 -6.30 -18.08 19.90
N LEU A 342 -6.44 -17.84 18.59
CA LEU A 342 -5.80 -16.74 17.86
C LEU A 342 -6.63 -15.44 17.97
N LYS A 343 -6.37 -14.65 19.02
CA LYS A 343 -7.10 -13.42 19.38
C LYS A 343 -6.62 -12.17 18.64
N LEU A 344 -6.73 -12.17 17.31
CA LEU A 344 -6.22 -11.07 16.46
C LEU A 344 -7.13 -9.80 16.43
N SER A 345 -8.31 -9.83 17.04
CA SER A 345 -9.32 -8.75 16.97
C SER A 345 -8.80 -7.36 17.39
N ASP A 346 -8.06 -7.28 18.50
CA ASP A 346 -7.51 -6.01 18.98
C ASP A 346 -6.33 -5.52 18.12
N LEU A 347 -5.51 -6.43 17.59
CA LEU A 347 -4.41 -6.09 16.67
C LEU A 347 -4.92 -5.57 15.32
N VAL A 348 -6.01 -6.17 14.79
CA VAL A 348 -6.73 -5.68 13.60
C VAL A 348 -7.20 -4.25 13.80
N LEU A 349 -7.79 -3.94 14.95
CA LEU A 349 -8.22 -2.57 15.27
C LEU A 349 -7.02 -1.64 15.41
N PHE A 350 -5.97 -2.03 16.13
CA PHE A 350 -4.76 -1.23 16.32
C PHE A 350 -4.11 -0.85 14.98
N LEU A 351 -3.71 -1.82 14.15
CA LEU A 351 -2.94 -1.59 12.92
C LEU A 351 -3.72 -0.83 11.82
N LEU A 352 -5.05 -1.03 11.76
CA LEU A 352 -5.89 -0.42 10.72
C LEU A 352 -6.58 0.87 11.18
N SER A 353 -6.67 1.15 12.49
CA SER A 353 -7.34 2.33 13.05
C SER A 353 -6.94 3.64 12.35
N GLN A 354 -5.64 3.96 12.34
CA GLN A 354 -5.10 5.16 11.71
C GLN A 354 -5.53 5.29 10.25
N HIS A 355 -5.46 4.20 9.47
CA HIS A 355 -5.83 4.23 8.05
C HIS A 355 -7.34 4.48 7.86
N VAL A 356 -8.19 3.82 8.65
CA VAL A 356 -9.66 4.04 8.61
C VAL A 356 -10.01 5.46 9.02
N GLU A 357 -9.39 5.99 10.09
CA GLU A 357 -9.59 7.37 10.53
C GLU A 357 -9.14 8.39 9.49
N GLU A 358 -7.96 8.21 8.87
CA GLU A 358 -7.46 9.08 7.80
C GLU A 358 -8.40 9.10 6.59
N VAL A 359 -8.91 7.94 6.17
CA VAL A 359 -9.85 7.79 5.03
C VAL A 359 -11.20 8.43 5.34
N ILE A 360 -11.73 8.25 6.55
CA ILE A 360 -12.94 8.94 7.05
C ILE A 360 -12.71 10.45 7.00
N ASP A 361 -11.61 10.94 7.57
CA ASP A 361 -11.28 12.36 7.62
C ASP A 361 -11.06 12.98 6.24
N LYS A 362 -10.51 12.22 5.29
CA LYS A 362 -10.35 12.65 3.90
C LYS A 362 -11.69 12.71 3.16
N ASN A 363 -12.58 11.73 3.35
CA ASN A 363 -13.92 11.75 2.75
C ASN A 363 -14.81 12.88 3.31
N PHE A 364 -14.82 13.09 4.63
CA PHE A 364 -15.54 14.24 5.22
C PHE A 364 -14.94 15.59 4.80
N ARG A 365 -13.60 15.69 4.61
CA ARG A 365 -12.97 16.87 4.00
C ARG A 365 -13.42 17.08 2.56
N ARG A 366 -13.57 16.02 1.74
CA ARG A 366 -14.15 16.13 0.38
C ARG A 366 -15.59 16.66 0.41
N ALA A 367 -16.46 16.07 1.22
CA ALA A 367 -17.84 16.53 1.35
C ALA A 367 -17.91 18.00 1.80
N ARG A 368 -17.03 18.43 2.71
CA ARG A 368 -16.92 19.84 3.13
C ARG A 368 -16.46 20.78 2.02
N LYS A 369 -15.58 20.35 1.10
CA LYS A 369 -15.24 21.11 -0.13
C LYS A 369 -16.48 21.26 -1.02
N MET A 370 -17.16 20.15 -1.32
CA MET A 370 -18.36 20.13 -2.17
C MET A 370 -19.52 20.96 -1.58
N VAL A 371 -19.62 21.08 -0.25
CA VAL A 371 -20.55 21.97 0.47
C VAL A 371 -20.19 23.46 0.37
N LEU A 372 -18.92 23.81 0.12
CA LEU A 372 -18.50 25.17 -0.21
C LEU A 372 -18.75 25.48 -1.70
N ASP A 373 -18.40 24.56 -2.60
CA ASP A 373 -18.62 24.69 -4.05
C ASP A 373 -20.12 24.83 -4.41
N LEU A 374 -20.97 24.25 -3.56
CA LEU A 374 -22.43 24.43 -3.54
C LEU A 374 -22.89 25.90 -3.44
N SER A 375 -22.04 26.80 -2.94
CA SER A 375 -22.33 28.25 -2.81
C SER A 375 -21.80 29.11 -3.96
N SER A 376 -20.76 28.67 -4.69
CA SER A 376 -20.19 29.43 -5.83
C SER A 376 -20.91 29.17 -7.15
N GLN A 377 -21.65 28.07 -7.29
CA GLN A 377 -22.49 27.75 -8.46
C GLN A 377 -23.65 28.74 -8.71
N TYR A 378 -23.77 29.80 -7.92
CA TYR A 378 -24.70 30.92 -8.13
C TYR A 378 -24.15 32.04 -9.02
N GLU A 379 -22.83 32.17 -9.20
CA GLU A 379 -22.24 33.14 -10.13
C GLU A 379 -22.44 32.76 -11.60
N THR A 380 -22.54 31.46 -11.88
CA THR A 380 -22.48 30.88 -13.24
C THR A 380 -23.82 30.35 -13.76
N LEU A 381 -24.93 30.60 -13.06
CA LEU A 381 -26.28 30.41 -13.64
C LEU A 381 -26.59 31.57 -14.59
N ASP A 382 -26.01 31.51 -15.79
CA ASP A 382 -26.18 32.50 -16.85
C ASP A 382 -27.67 32.83 -17.09
N GLN A 383 -27.98 34.13 -17.01
CA GLN A 383 -29.32 34.69 -17.15
C GLN A 383 -29.95 34.39 -18.53
N SER A 384 -29.12 34.04 -19.51
CA SER A 384 -29.50 33.54 -20.85
C SER A 384 -30.67 32.53 -20.83
N TRP A 385 -30.67 31.54 -19.93
CA TRP A 385 -31.72 30.52 -19.89
C TRP A 385 -33.05 30.99 -19.26
N LEU A 386 -33.07 32.13 -18.55
CA LEU A 386 -34.24 32.59 -17.80
C LEU A 386 -35.21 33.45 -18.63
N VAL A 387 -34.80 33.90 -19.81
CA VAL A 387 -35.62 34.78 -20.69
C VAL A 387 -36.89 34.08 -21.20
N GLY A 388 -36.92 32.73 -21.23
CA GLY A 388 -38.02 31.95 -21.80
C GLY A 388 -39.11 31.44 -20.85
N LEU A 389 -38.98 31.63 -19.53
CA LEU A 389 -39.87 30.99 -18.54
C LEU A 389 -40.35 31.95 -17.45
N HIS A 390 -41.66 32.19 -17.39
CA HIS A 390 -42.31 33.09 -16.42
C HIS A 390 -42.40 32.52 -14.99
N PHE A 391 -41.27 32.17 -14.38
CA PHE A 391 -41.18 31.90 -12.94
C PHE A 391 -40.89 33.20 -12.17
N SER A 392 -41.46 33.37 -10.98
CA SER A 392 -41.05 34.45 -10.08
C SER A 392 -39.67 34.17 -9.49
N ALA A 393 -38.97 35.23 -9.07
CA ALA A 393 -37.68 35.11 -8.38
C ALA A 393 -37.80 34.24 -7.11
N ASP A 394 -38.91 34.36 -6.38
CA ASP A 394 -39.19 33.52 -5.21
C ASP A 394 -39.35 32.03 -5.56
N ALA A 395 -39.96 31.70 -6.71
CA ALA A 395 -40.10 30.31 -7.15
C ALA A 395 -38.75 29.70 -7.54
N LEU A 396 -37.93 30.45 -8.29
CA LEU A 396 -36.62 30.00 -8.76
C LEU A 396 -35.64 29.77 -7.60
N THR A 397 -35.59 30.70 -6.64
CA THR A 397 -34.77 30.58 -5.43
C THR A 397 -35.21 29.41 -4.54
N ASN A 398 -36.52 29.16 -4.38
CA ASN A 398 -37.04 28.02 -3.60
C ASN A 398 -36.73 26.66 -4.25
N ILE A 399 -36.75 26.57 -5.59
CA ILE A 399 -36.27 25.38 -6.34
C ILE A 399 -34.77 25.17 -6.11
N SER A 400 -33.98 26.24 -6.21
CA SER A 400 -32.52 26.19 -6.05
C SER A 400 -32.11 25.76 -4.63
N LEU A 401 -32.74 26.36 -3.61
CA LEU A 401 -32.66 25.97 -2.20
C LEU A 401 -32.93 24.46 -1.99
N ARG A 402 -34.05 23.96 -2.54
CA ARG A 402 -34.43 22.54 -2.45
C ARG A 402 -33.42 21.62 -3.15
N ASN A 403 -32.75 22.09 -4.20
CA ASN A 403 -31.69 21.33 -4.86
C ASN A 403 -30.41 21.26 -4.00
N ASN A 404 -30.09 22.30 -3.23
CA ASN A 404 -28.95 22.28 -2.31
C ASN A 404 -29.18 21.34 -1.12
N VAL A 405 -30.40 21.31 -0.58
CA VAL A 405 -30.84 20.31 0.42
C VAL A 405 -30.58 18.89 -0.10
N LYS A 406 -31.05 18.58 -1.32
CA LYS A 406 -30.85 17.28 -1.96
C LYS A 406 -29.37 16.96 -2.20
N LYS A 407 -28.59 17.92 -2.69
CA LYS A 407 -27.12 17.78 -2.87
C LYS A 407 -26.46 17.46 -1.53
N PHE A 408 -26.74 18.22 -0.47
CA PHE A 408 -26.18 18.00 0.87
C PHE A 408 -26.52 16.60 1.43
N MET A 409 -27.80 16.22 1.41
CA MET A 409 -28.23 14.88 1.85
C MET A 409 -27.61 13.76 1.00
N SER A 410 -27.40 13.99 -0.31
CA SER A 410 -26.70 13.02 -1.16
C SER A 410 -25.22 12.86 -0.80
N LEU A 411 -24.52 13.93 -0.40
CA LEU A 411 -23.11 13.87 0.04
C LEU A 411 -22.95 13.14 1.38
N ILE A 412 -23.90 13.32 2.30
CA ILE A 412 -23.96 12.57 3.55
C ILE A 412 -24.24 11.09 3.29
N LYS A 413 -25.25 10.79 2.46
CA LYS A 413 -25.61 9.43 2.09
C LYS A 413 -24.46 8.70 1.39
N ASP A 414 -23.77 9.36 0.46
CA ASP A 414 -22.60 8.84 -0.27
C ASP A 414 -21.48 8.36 0.67
N ILE A 415 -21.26 9.04 1.79
CA ILE A 415 -20.35 8.61 2.87
C ILE A 415 -20.97 7.49 3.71
N LEU A 416 -22.18 7.68 4.23
CA LEU A 416 -22.78 6.80 5.23
C LEU A 416 -23.21 5.43 4.66
N ASP A 417 -23.47 5.33 3.36
CA ASP A 417 -23.74 4.04 2.70
C ASP A 417 -22.48 3.17 2.53
N GLN A 418 -21.27 3.72 2.66
CA GLN A 418 -20.03 2.92 2.70
C GLN A 418 -19.74 2.31 4.07
N LEU A 419 -20.36 2.83 5.14
CA LEU A 419 -20.01 2.46 6.52
C LEU A 419 -20.61 1.10 6.89
N THR A 420 -19.72 0.16 7.21
CA THR A 420 -20.08 -1.19 7.68
C THR A 420 -20.45 -1.19 9.17
N PRO A 421 -21.29 -2.14 9.65
CA PRO A 421 -21.69 -2.23 11.06
C PRO A 421 -20.52 -2.20 12.05
N MET A 422 -19.42 -2.90 11.77
CA MET A 422 -18.23 -2.87 12.63
C MET A 422 -17.55 -1.49 12.65
N VAL A 423 -17.42 -0.79 11.51
CA VAL A 423 -16.85 0.58 11.53
C VAL A 423 -17.78 1.56 12.26
N VAL A 424 -19.10 1.42 12.10
CA VAL A 424 -20.09 2.19 12.86
C VAL A 424 -20.00 1.92 14.37
N LEU A 425 -19.64 0.70 14.79
CA LEU A 425 -19.44 0.34 16.19
C LEU A 425 -18.16 0.96 16.76
N HIS A 426 -17.01 0.73 16.13
CA HIS A 426 -15.70 1.11 16.67
C HIS A 426 -15.36 2.60 16.47
N PHE A 427 -15.71 3.19 15.32
CA PHE A 427 -15.34 4.58 14.98
C PHE A 427 -16.49 5.59 15.21
N ARG A 428 -17.56 5.17 15.92
CA ARG A 428 -18.76 5.99 16.24
C ARG A 428 -18.43 7.43 16.68
N PRO A 429 -17.48 7.70 17.59
CA PRO A 429 -17.23 9.06 18.09
C PRO A 429 -16.66 10.00 17.01
N ILE A 430 -15.93 9.44 16.04
CA ILE A 430 -15.31 10.19 14.95
C ILE A 430 -16.35 10.45 13.86
N ILE A 431 -17.08 9.41 13.45
CA ILE A 431 -18.19 9.52 12.49
C ILE A 431 -19.21 10.57 12.97
N MET A 432 -19.65 10.52 14.23
CA MET A 432 -20.56 11.51 14.80
C MET A 432 -19.99 12.93 14.76
N ARG A 433 -18.74 13.12 15.21
CA ARG A 433 -18.07 14.43 15.26
C ARG A 433 -17.92 15.06 13.87
N LYS A 434 -17.56 14.26 12.85
CA LYS A 434 -17.36 14.73 11.48
C LYS A 434 -18.68 15.01 10.77
N THR A 435 -19.69 14.17 11.01
CA THR A 435 -21.09 14.37 10.58
C THR A 435 -21.65 15.69 11.16
N HIS A 436 -21.46 15.94 12.46
CA HIS A 436 -21.84 17.22 13.10
C HIS A 436 -21.11 18.41 12.47
N GLN A 437 -19.78 18.36 12.34
CA GLN A 437 -18.96 19.44 11.75
C GLN A 437 -19.32 19.75 10.28
N LEU A 438 -19.81 18.76 9.53
CA LEU A 438 -20.29 18.96 8.16
C LEU A 438 -21.66 19.66 8.14
N PHE A 439 -22.55 19.30 9.08
CA PHE A 439 -23.85 19.96 9.28
C PHE A 439 -23.68 21.40 9.80
N ASP A 440 -22.84 21.63 10.80
CA ASP A 440 -22.48 22.97 11.30
C ASP A 440 -22.06 23.88 10.14
N LYS A 441 -21.18 23.38 9.26
CA LYS A 441 -20.66 24.17 8.14
C LYS A 441 -21.72 24.42 7.06
N TYR A 442 -22.62 23.47 6.82
CA TYR A 442 -23.78 23.70 5.96
C TYR A 442 -24.68 24.78 6.55
N VAL A 443 -25.05 24.68 7.84
CA VAL A 443 -25.88 25.68 8.52
C VAL A 443 -25.19 27.05 8.57
N GLU A 444 -23.86 27.14 8.73
CA GLU A 444 -23.12 28.40 8.66
C GLU A 444 -23.25 29.09 7.28
N ILE A 445 -23.20 28.31 6.19
CA ILE A 445 -23.38 28.80 4.82
C ILE A 445 -24.84 29.23 4.59
N MET A 446 -25.80 28.43 5.08
CA MET A 446 -27.23 28.74 4.97
C MET A 446 -27.67 29.88 5.90
N ALA A 447 -26.96 30.16 6.99
CA ALA A 447 -27.21 31.33 7.85
C ALA A 447 -26.71 32.62 7.19
N LYS A 448 -25.56 32.56 6.48
CA LYS A 448 -25.04 33.66 5.65
C LYS A 448 -25.92 33.99 4.43
N ALA A 449 -26.96 33.20 4.17
CA ALA A 449 -27.99 33.48 3.17
C ALA A 449 -29.15 34.37 3.68
N ILE A 450 -29.20 34.61 5.00
CA ILE A 450 -30.28 35.36 5.66
C ILE A 450 -29.80 36.80 5.90
N PRO A 451 -30.51 37.83 5.39
CA PRO A 451 -30.22 39.21 5.73
C PRO A 451 -30.33 39.46 7.24
N THR A 452 -29.26 39.92 7.88
CA THR A 452 -29.30 40.38 9.27
C THR A 452 -30.00 41.73 9.35
N PHE A 453 -31.15 41.78 10.02
CA PHE A 453 -31.82 43.02 10.38
C PHE A 453 -30.97 43.82 11.39
N CYS A 454 -30.86 45.14 11.17
CA CYS A 454 -30.42 46.08 12.19
C CYS A 454 -31.63 46.67 12.91
N GLU A 455 -31.49 47.01 14.20
CA GLU A 455 -32.59 47.56 15.02
C GLU A 455 -33.12 48.91 14.50
N ASP A 456 -32.32 49.64 13.73
CA ASP A 456 -32.70 50.92 13.07
C ASP A 456 -33.58 50.75 11.82
N GLY A 457 -33.99 49.52 11.46
CA GLY A 457 -34.83 49.24 10.29
C GLY A 457 -34.12 49.37 8.93
N THR A 458 -32.81 49.62 8.93
CA THR A 458 -31.96 49.60 7.72
C THR A 458 -31.31 48.23 7.53
N PHE A 459 -31.33 47.72 6.30
CA PHE A 459 -30.60 46.50 5.94
C PHE A 459 -29.09 46.79 5.92
N ILE A 460 -28.35 46.20 6.86
CA ILE A 460 -26.89 46.14 6.76
C ILE A 460 -26.55 45.03 5.77
N TYR A 461 -26.33 45.43 4.51
CA TYR A 461 -25.74 44.53 3.51
C TYR A 461 -24.33 44.11 3.98
N PRO A 462 -24.01 42.81 4.03
CA PRO A 462 -22.64 42.35 4.17
C PRO A 462 -21.78 42.97 3.06
N LYS A 463 -20.59 43.48 3.41
CA LYS A 463 -19.63 44.02 2.42
C LYS A 463 -18.93 42.93 1.61
N GLU A 464 -19.06 41.68 2.03
CA GLU A 464 -18.66 40.48 1.30
C GLU A 464 -19.85 39.99 0.49
N GLN A 465 -19.64 39.55 -0.76
CA GLN A 465 -20.71 39.12 -1.66
C GLN A 465 -21.35 37.81 -1.16
N THR A 466 -22.42 37.91 -0.37
CA THR A 466 -23.21 36.77 0.07
C THR A 466 -24.12 36.28 -1.06
N TYR A 467 -23.72 35.16 -1.69
CA TYR A 467 -24.32 34.58 -2.90
C TYR A 467 -25.80 34.14 -2.80
N PHE A 468 -26.38 34.17 -1.60
CA PHE A 468 -27.81 33.99 -1.39
C PHE A 468 -28.40 35.27 -0.80
N LYS A 469 -29.45 35.77 -1.45
CA LYS A 469 -30.29 36.87 -0.97
C LYS A 469 -31.70 36.37 -0.69
N THR A 470 -32.00 36.02 0.56
CA THR A 470 -33.38 35.75 1.00
C THR A 470 -34.06 37.06 1.40
N GLU A 471 -34.29 37.95 0.42
CA GLU A 471 -34.87 39.28 0.64
C GLU A 471 -36.36 39.24 1.03
N THR A 472 -37.08 38.16 0.68
CA THR A 472 -38.49 37.94 1.04
C THR A 472 -38.62 37.08 2.30
N GLU A 473 -39.53 37.43 3.23
CA GLU A 473 -39.86 36.59 4.42
C GLU A 473 -40.24 35.16 4.04
N ILE A 474 -40.93 34.97 2.90
CA ILE A 474 -41.31 33.67 2.34
C ILE A 474 -40.07 32.81 2.04
N LEU A 475 -38.96 33.42 1.60
CA LEU A 475 -37.71 32.73 1.31
C LEU A 475 -36.92 32.42 2.58
N GLN A 476 -36.98 33.29 3.59
CA GLN A 476 -36.40 33.04 4.91
C GLN A 476 -37.13 31.88 5.60
N LEU A 477 -38.46 31.85 5.56
CA LEU A 477 -39.27 30.73 6.04
C LEU A 477 -39.03 29.44 5.24
N ALA A 478 -38.90 29.52 3.92
CA ALA A 478 -38.56 28.35 3.10
C ALA A 478 -37.17 27.79 3.46
N LEU A 479 -36.19 28.67 3.70
CA LEU A 479 -34.84 28.29 4.11
C LEU A 479 -34.83 27.67 5.52
N LEU A 480 -35.54 28.27 6.48
CA LEU A 480 -35.69 27.73 7.83
C LEU A 480 -36.37 26.35 7.82
N ASN A 481 -37.47 26.21 7.08
CA ASN A 481 -38.16 24.92 6.89
C ASN A 481 -37.26 23.88 6.19
N SER A 482 -36.37 24.30 5.29
CA SER A 482 -35.42 23.40 4.63
C SER A 482 -34.32 22.90 5.56
N ILE A 483 -33.84 23.76 6.48
CA ILE A 483 -32.91 23.37 7.54
C ILE A 483 -33.61 22.45 8.55
N SER A 484 -34.88 22.71 8.91
CA SER A 484 -35.68 21.81 9.75
C SER A 484 -35.83 20.44 9.08
N ALA A 485 -36.24 20.39 7.81
CA ALA A 485 -36.42 19.13 7.09
C ALA A 485 -35.12 18.31 7.00
N ILE A 486 -33.96 18.96 6.79
CA ILE A 486 -32.66 18.29 6.92
C ILE A 486 -32.47 17.79 8.35
N THR A 487 -32.68 18.64 9.36
CA THR A 487 -32.48 18.29 10.78
C THR A 487 -33.30 17.05 11.17
N ASP A 488 -34.57 17.01 10.78
CA ASP A 488 -35.48 15.88 10.99
C ASP A 488 -35.01 14.61 10.26
N GLU A 489 -34.71 14.69 8.95
CA GLU A 489 -34.27 13.54 8.14
C GLU A 489 -32.87 13.02 8.55
N PHE A 490 -31.98 13.91 8.99
CA PHE A 490 -30.60 13.63 9.40
C PHE A 490 -30.53 13.02 10.80
N LEU A 491 -31.26 13.57 11.78
CA LEU A 491 -31.36 12.99 13.13
C LEU A 491 -32.10 11.65 13.08
N LEU A 492 -33.25 11.58 12.39
CA LEU A 492 -34.10 10.39 12.41
C LEU A 492 -33.62 9.28 11.47
N GLY A 493 -32.98 9.61 10.34
CA GLY A 493 -32.45 8.61 9.40
C GLY A 493 -31.02 8.18 9.70
N HIS A 494 -30.11 9.15 9.85
CA HIS A 494 -28.67 8.89 9.82
C HIS A 494 -28.04 8.75 11.20
N VAL A 495 -28.43 9.56 12.18
CA VAL A 495 -27.98 9.38 13.57
C VAL A 495 -28.56 8.09 14.16
N LEU A 496 -29.85 7.78 13.93
CA LEU A 496 -30.42 6.49 14.34
C LEU A 496 -29.76 5.28 13.65
N ARG A 497 -29.38 5.33 12.37
CA ARG A 497 -28.60 4.24 11.73
C ARG A 497 -27.26 3.98 12.42
N CYS A 498 -26.62 5.02 12.96
CA CYS A 498 -25.34 4.90 13.65
C CYS A 498 -25.47 4.55 15.15
N LEU A 499 -26.61 4.84 15.77
CA LEU A 499 -26.92 4.48 17.17
C LEU A 499 -27.52 3.08 17.29
N GLY A 500 -28.50 2.74 16.44
CA GLY A 500 -29.31 1.51 16.50
C GLY A 500 -28.54 0.21 16.30
N THR A 501 -27.30 0.27 15.80
CA THR A 501 -26.36 -0.87 15.85
C THR A 501 -26.00 -1.30 17.28
N ALA A 502 -26.44 -0.57 18.32
CA ALA A 502 -26.32 -0.96 19.72
C ALA A 502 -27.48 -1.83 20.24
N GLU A 503 -28.62 -1.91 19.55
CA GLU A 503 -29.83 -2.62 20.05
C GLU A 503 -29.96 -4.05 19.52
N ALA A 504 -29.01 -4.51 18.70
CA ALA A 504 -28.91 -5.89 18.22
C ALA A 504 -27.75 -6.61 18.95
N LYS A 505 -27.92 -6.89 20.24
CA LYS A 505 -26.95 -7.63 21.07
C LYS A 505 -27.63 -8.48 22.14
#